data_AF-A0A9P1H5Z7-F1
#
_entry.id   AF-A0A9P1H5Z7-F1
#
_cell.length_a   1.000
_cell.length_b   1.000
_cell.length_c   1.000
_cell.angle_alpha   90.00
_cell.angle_beta   90.00
_cell.angle_gamma   90.00
#
_symmetry.space_group_name_H-M   'P 1'
#
loop_
_entity.id
_entity.type
_entity.pdbx_description
1 polymer ?
#
loop_
_entity_poly.entity_id
_entity_poly.type
_entity_poly.pdbx_seq_one_letter_code
_entity_poly.pdbx_strand_id
1 'polypeptide(L)'
;MPEIEGYYKNDPEGITYIEDWDTSARNWIPMTKEETAKVQRLDLPSPRCPNIPAVQDIEELLPSLDSVAQRPYSGGLWPAWDLKKGEKVLIKMSNWHHPMVIDAVRKIMEKYETDFHIDIEEKGPPPQWQGHDEAEYYLFRTKELAEWIDSWEVMDREGKWDKVIQGYGGPILRERKIKIQRMPFIVPEAVVSQAHQLPAEVLVAIDEWVWKRVRACKRVHITDPEGTDLRYTNHDAYWHDNREVYRRDHVEKHYSANIPYGETYLPGHIWGRPPS
;
A
#
# COMPACT_ATOMS: atom_id res chain seq x y z
N MET A 1 -1.12 28.64 0.21
CA MET A 1 0.31 28.29 0.25
C MET A 1 0.98 28.98 -0.92
N PRO A 2 2.12 29.66 -0.75
CA PRO A 2 2.81 30.27 -1.89
C PRO A 2 3.27 29.16 -2.85
N GLU A 3 3.16 29.42 -4.15
CA GLU A 3 3.53 28.50 -5.24
C GLU A 3 4.94 27.91 -5.02
N ILE A 4 5.01 26.59 -4.88
CA ILE A 4 6.26 25.82 -4.70
C ILE A 4 6.80 25.43 -6.08
N GLU A 5 6.90 26.36 -7.03
CA GLU A 5 7.63 26.13 -8.27
C GLU A 5 9.03 26.75 -8.13
N GLY A 6 10.01 25.94 -7.74
CA GLY A 6 11.40 26.36 -7.59
C GLY A 6 12.35 25.23 -7.22
N TYR A 7 13.64 25.43 -7.46
CA TYR A 7 14.72 24.55 -6.98
C TYR A 7 15.30 25.16 -5.71
N TYR A 8 15.41 24.37 -4.64
CA TYR A 8 15.78 24.83 -3.30
C TYR A 8 16.95 24.02 -2.74
N LYS A 9 17.75 24.65 -1.87
CA LYS A 9 18.83 24.00 -1.11
C LYS A 9 18.62 24.19 0.40
N ASN A 10 19.03 23.21 1.20
CA ASN A 10 18.93 23.28 2.66
C ASN A 10 20.11 24.01 3.33
N ASP A 11 21.26 24.20 2.65
CA ASP A 11 22.43 24.98 3.10
C ASP A 11 23.44 25.17 1.92
N PRO A 12 24.21 26.27 1.82
CA PRO A 12 25.38 26.39 0.95
C PRO A 12 26.54 25.39 1.18
N GLU A 13 26.76 24.85 2.39
CA GLU A 13 28.00 24.10 2.73
C GLU A 13 27.85 22.84 3.63
N GLY A 14 26.68 22.19 3.79
CA GLY A 14 26.67 20.96 4.60
C GLY A 14 25.35 20.20 4.76
N ILE A 15 25.47 18.92 5.14
CA ILE A 15 24.36 17.99 5.44
C ILE A 15 23.74 18.38 6.80
N THR A 16 22.46 18.77 6.80
CA THR A 16 21.73 19.18 8.01
C THR A 16 20.92 18.02 8.60
N TYR A 17 21.09 17.74 9.89
CA TYR A 17 20.21 16.88 10.68
C TYR A 17 18.99 17.69 11.13
N ILE A 18 17.77 17.21 10.85
CA ILE A 18 16.52 17.96 11.09
C ILE A 18 15.92 17.52 12.43
N GLU A 19 15.93 18.40 13.44
CA GLU A 19 15.20 18.20 14.71
C GLU A 19 13.87 18.96 14.76
N ASP A 20 13.69 20.01 13.95
CA ASP A 20 12.48 20.83 13.93
C ASP A 20 12.08 21.23 12.49
N TRP A 21 10.96 20.68 12.03
CA TRP A 21 10.45 20.84 10.67
C TRP A 21 9.95 22.26 10.37
N ASP A 22 9.36 22.94 11.36
CA ASP A 22 8.75 24.28 11.19
C ASP A 22 9.80 25.39 11.00
N THR A 23 11.00 25.17 11.55
CA THR A 23 12.15 26.05 11.38
C THR A 23 12.91 25.73 10.08
N SER A 24 12.97 24.46 9.68
CA SER A 24 13.68 24.00 8.49
C SER A 24 13.03 24.46 7.20
N ALA A 25 11.69 24.46 7.11
CA ALA A 25 10.95 24.93 5.93
C ALA A 25 11.16 26.43 5.63
N ARG A 26 11.59 27.24 6.61
CA ARG A 26 11.86 28.69 6.45
C ARG A 26 13.25 28.99 5.88
N ASN A 27 14.16 28.01 5.90
CA ASN A 27 15.54 28.15 5.44
C ASN A 27 15.76 27.69 4.00
N TRP A 28 14.68 27.43 3.25
CA TRP A 28 14.76 27.00 1.85
C TRP A 28 15.16 28.20 1.00
N ILE A 29 16.44 28.29 0.67
CA ILE A 29 16.97 29.38 -0.15
C ILE A 29 16.68 29.04 -1.61
N PRO A 30 15.95 29.90 -2.35
CA PRO A 30 15.76 29.72 -3.78
C PRO A 30 17.14 29.71 -4.46
N MET A 31 17.42 28.70 -5.26
CA MET A 31 18.66 28.68 -6.05
C MET A 31 18.68 29.89 -7.00
N THR A 32 19.81 30.58 -7.05
CA THR A 32 20.03 31.67 -8.02
C THR A 32 20.04 31.11 -9.44
N LYS A 33 19.80 31.96 -10.46
CA LYS A 33 19.85 31.54 -11.86
C LYS A 33 21.18 30.87 -12.25
N GLU A 34 22.28 31.30 -11.66
CA GLU A 34 23.62 30.75 -11.89
C GLU A 34 23.81 29.39 -11.20
N GLU A 35 23.16 29.14 -10.06
CA GLU A 35 23.16 27.84 -9.39
C GLU A 35 22.24 26.85 -10.12
N THR A 36 21.06 27.28 -10.56
CA THR A 36 20.16 26.46 -11.39
C THR A 36 20.81 26.07 -12.72
N ALA A 37 21.64 26.95 -13.30
CA ALA A 37 22.40 26.64 -14.50
C ALA A 37 23.53 25.61 -14.27
N LYS A 38 23.97 25.42 -13.03
CA LYS A 38 24.97 24.41 -12.62
C LYS A 38 24.34 23.09 -12.19
N VAL A 39 23.03 23.05 -11.92
CA VAL A 39 22.32 21.78 -11.72
C VAL A 39 22.45 21.02 -13.03
N GLN A 40 23.18 19.90 -13.00
CA GLN A 40 23.19 18.98 -14.13
C GLN A 40 21.75 18.54 -14.35
N ARG A 41 21.15 19.00 -15.44
CA ARG A 41 19.98 18.30 -15.99
C ARG A 41 20.47 16.92 -16.36
N LEU A 42 20.16 15.97 -15.51
CA LEU A 42 20.31 14.58 -15.84
C LEU A 42 19.43 14.36 -17.07
N ASP A 43 20.04 13.92 -18.16
CA ASP A 43 19.32 13.56 -19.39
C ASP A 43 18.60 12.22 -19.15
N LEU A 44 17.67 12.24 -18.19
CA LEU A 44 16.88 11.09 -17.82
C LEU A 44 15.79 10.92 -18.87
N PRO A 45 15.52 9.67 -19.29
CA PRO A 45 14.38 9.41 -20.14
C PRO A 45 13.12 9.95 -19.45
N SER A 46 12.24 10.58 -20.21
CA SER A 46 10.96 11.05 -19.68
C SER A 46 10.24 9.91 -18.94
N PRO A 47 9.59 10.19 -17.79
CA PRO A 47 8.80 9.20 -17.08
C PRO A 47 7.87 8.48 -18.05
N ARG A 48 7.97 7.14 -18.07
CA ARG A 48 7.08 6.33 -18.91
C ARG A 48 5.86 5.99 -18.09
N CYS A 49 4.74 6.64 -18.40
CA CYS A 49 3.46 6.12 -17.94
C CYS A 49 3.21 4.78 -18.65
N PRO A 50 2.90 3.68 -17.94
CA PRO A 50 2.48 2.45 -18.60
C PRO A 50 1.26 2.73 -19.49
N ASN A 51 1.13 2.01 -20.60
CA ASN A 51 -0.05 2.12 -21.44
C ASN A 51 -1.26 1.59 -20.67
N ILE A 52 -2.14 2.50 -20.24
CA ILE A 52 -3.36 2.15 -19.52
C ILE A 52 -4.44 1.86 -20.58
N PRO A 53 -4.90 0.61 -20.73
CA PRO A 53 -5.90 0.28 -21.73
C PRO A 53 -7.24 0.96 -21.37
N ALA A 54 -7.91 1.52 -22.37
CA ALA A 54 -9.27 2.05 -22.20
C ALA A 54 -10.25 0.87 -22.15
N VAL A 55 -10.88 0.65 -20.99
CA VAL A 55 -11.86 -0.44 -20.82
C VAL A 55 -13.22 0.03 -21.33
N GLN A 56 -13.85 -0.77 -22.19
CA GLN A 56 -15.16 -0.45 -22.75
C GLN A 56 -16.26 -1.40 -22.26
N ASP A 57 -15.91 -2.63 -21.86
CA ASP A 57 -16.86 -3.65 -21.42
C ASP A 57 -16.49 -4.24 -20.05
N ILE A 58 -17.53 -4.64 -19.31
CA ILE A 58 -17.41 -5.41 -18.06
C ILE A 58 -16.72 -6.74 -18.29
N GLU A 59 -16.93 -7.39 -19.45
CA GLU A 59 -16.31 -8.67 -19.78
C GLU A 59 -14.77 -8.60 -19.80
N GLU A 60 -14.19 -7.42 -20.08
CA GLU A 60 -12.74 -7.20 -20.02
C GLU A 60 -12.19 -7.22 -18.58
N LEU A 61 -13.04 -6.95 -17.58
CA LEU A 61 -12.66 -6.94 -16.15
C LEU A 61 -12.61 -8.35 -15.56
N LEU A 62 -13.46 -9.25 -16.07
CA LEU A 62 -13.68 -10.56 -15.46
C LEU A 62 -12.42 -11.44 -15.39
N PRO A 63 -11.53 -11.50 -16.40
CA PRO A 63 -10.32 -12.33 -16.32
C PRO A 63 -9.40 -11.94 -15.16
N SER A 64 -9.19 -10.63 -14.94
CA SER A 64 -8.35 -10.14 -13.83
C SER A 64 -9.00 -10.39 -12.47
N LEU A 65 -10.31 -10.15 -12.35
CA LEU A 65 -11.03 -10.44 -11.11
C LEU A 65 -11.12 -11.94 -10.82
N ASP A 66 -11.21 -12.77 -11.86
CA ASP A 66 -11.22 -14.23 -11.73
C ASP A 66 -9.88 -14.73 -11.18
N SER A 67 -8.76 -14.22 -11.72
CA SER A 67 -7.43 -14.47 -11.15
C SER A 67 -7.36 -14.06 -9.68
N VAL A 68 -7.88 -12.88 -9.33
CA VAL A 68 -7.92 -12.41 -7.94
C VAL A 68 -8.80 -13.26 -7.03
N ALA A 69 -9.93 -13.76 -7.56
CA ALA A 69 -10.85 -14.65 -6.86
C ALA A 69 -10.23 -15.99 -6.49
N GLN A 70 -9.40 -16.58 -7.37
CA GLN A 70 -8.78 -17.90 -7.18
C GLN A 70 -7.52 -17.86 -6.33
N ARG A 71 -6.87 -16.70 -6.25
CA ARG A 71 -5.63 -16.54 -5.52
C ARG A 71 -5.78 -17.01 -4.07
N PRO A 72 -4.87 -17.87 -3.57
CA PRO A 72 -4.88 -18.30 -2.17
C PRO A 72 -4.78 -17.10 -1.24
N TYR A 73 -5.49 -17.16 -0.11
CA TYR A 73 -5.55 -16.06 0.84
C TYR A 73 -4.14 -15.63 1.25
N SER A 74 -3.88 -14.33 1.12
CA SER A 74 -2.60 -13.73 1.45
C SER A 74 -2.80 -12.52 2.35
N GLY A 75 -1.97 -12.43 3.40
CA GLY A 75 -1.85 -11.21 4.21
C GLY A 75 -0.97 -10.13 3.55
N GLY A 76 -0.48 -10.38 2.33
CA GLY A 76 0.36 -9.49 1.54
C GLY A 76 -0.37 -8.27 0.98
N LEU A 77 0.33 -7.47 0.16
CA LEU A 77 -0.27 -6.26 -0.40
C LEU A 77 -1.12 -6.50 -1.66
N TRP A 78 -0.94 -7.64 -2.31
CA TRP A 78 -1.64 -7.99 -3.54
C TRP A 78 -3.02 -8.61 -3.23
N PRO A 79 -4.09 -8.28 -3.99
CA PRO A 79 -5.43 -8.83 -3.74
C PRO A 79 -5.49 -10.35 -3.95
N ALA A 80 -6.10 -11.04 -2.98
CA ALA A 80 -6.19 -12.50 -2.93
C ALA A 80 -7.48 -12.96 -2.24
N TRP A 81 -8.60 -12.98 -2.98
CA TRP A 81 -9.91 -13.16 -2.36
C TRP A 81 -10.20 -14.60 -1.92
N ASP A 82 -9.52 -15.61 -2.46
CA ASP A 82 -9.67 -17.03 -2.07
C ASP A 82 -11.14 -17.44 -1.96
N LEU A 83 -11.95 -17.10 -2.97
CA LEU A 83 -13.40 -17.30 -2.95
C LEU A 83 -13.74 -18.79 -2.99
N LYS A 84 -14.66 -19.20 -2.13
CA LYS A 84 -15.19 -20.57 -2.12
C LYS A 84 -16.70 -20.58 -2.17
N LYS A 85 -17.24 -21.61 -2.79
CA LYS A 85 -18.68 -21.85 -2.88
C LYS A 85 -19.34 -21.84 -1.50
N GLY A 86 -20.43 -21.09 -1.38
CA GLY A 86 -21.24 -20.99 -0.16
C GLY A 86 -20.67 -20.12 0.95
N GLU A 87 -19.49 -19.51 0.78
CA GLU A 87 -18.96 -18.55 1.75
C GLU A 87 -19.84 -17.29 1.82
N LYS A 88 -20.03 -16.78 3.04
CA LYS A 88 -20.70 -15.50 3.30
C LYS A 88 -19.72 -14.36 3.14
N VAL A 89 -19.89 -13.55 2.11
CA VAL A 89 -18.94 -12.48 1.74
C VAL A 89 -19.60 -11.11 1.85
N LEU A 90 -19.04 -10.24 2.68
CA LEU A 90 -19.38 -8.81 2.68
C LEU A 90 -18.38 -8.05 1.81
N ILE A 91 -18.85 -7.36 0.79
CA ILE A 91 -18.04 -6.47 -0.04
C ILE A 91 -18.42 -5.04 0.30
N LYS A 92 -17.45 -4.25 0.76
CA LYS A 92 -17.66 -2.83 1.05
C LYS A 92 -17.01 -1.96 -0.02
N MET A 93 -17.85 -1.24 -0.75
CA MET A 93 -17.48 -0.31 -1.80
C MET A 93 -18.06 1.07 -1.46
N SER A 94 -17.82 2.05 -2.33
CA SER A 94 -18.43 3.38 -2.22
C SER A 94 -18.93 3.87 -3.57
N ASN A 95 -19.71 4.94 -3.55
CA ASN A 95 -20.12 5.69 -4.74
C ASN A 95 -18.95 6.24 -5.58
N TRP A 96 -17.71 6.18 -5.09
CA TRP A 96 -16.50 6.50 -5.87
C TRP A 96 -16.04 5.37 -6.78
N HIS A 97 -16.50 4.14 -6.56
CA HIS A 97 -16.18 3.02 -7.43
C HIS A 97 -16.97 3.12 -8.73
N HIS A 98 -16.31 2.86 -9.84
CA HIS A 98 -16.95 2.90 -11.14
C HIS A 98 -18.05 1.83 -11.25
N PRO A 99 -19.23 2.13 -11.82
CA PRO A 99 -20.34 1.18 -11.93
C PRO A 99 -19.96 -0.16 -12.58
N MET A 100 -19.14 -0.14 -13.63
CA MET A 100 -18.65 -1.37 -14.27
C MET A 100 -17.87 -2.27 -13.31
N VAL A 101 -17.13 -1.69 -12.35
CA VAL A 101 -16.39 -2.48 -11.36
C VAL A 101 -17.35 -3.13 -10.38
N ILE A 102 -18.36 -2.41 -9.90
CA ILE A 102 -19.41 -2.94 -9.01
C ILE A 102 -20.11 -4.13 -9.69
N ASP A 103 -20.48 -3.97 -10.96
CA ASP A 103 -21.17 -5.00 -11.73
C ASP A 103 -20.26 -6.20 -12.04
N ALA A 104 -18.99 -5.97 -12.37
CA ALA A 104 -18.01 -7.03 -12.57
C ALA A 104 -17.76 -7.86 -11.30
N VAL A 105 -17.65 -7.19 -10.15
CA VAL A 105 -17.50 -7.85 -8.84
C VAL A 105 -18.73 -8.71 -8.56
N ARG A 106 -19.94 -8.19 -8.79
CA ARG A 106 -21.19 -8.96 -8.64
C ARG A 106 -21.16 -10.24 -9.49
N LYS A 107 -20.82 -10.14 -10.78
CA LYS A 107 -20.69 -11.30 -11.68
C LYS A 107 -19.68 -12.33 -11.16
N ILE A 108 -18.57 -11.89 -10.59
CA ILE A 108 -17.56 -12.79 -10.00
C ILE A 108 -18.12 -13.48 -8.76
N MET A 109 -18.77 -12.76 -7.85
CA MET A 109 -19.35 -13.37 -6.65
C MET A 109 -20.42 -14.41 -7.00
N GLU A 110 -21.25 -14.14 -8.02
CA GLU A 110 -22.22 -15.09 -8.58
C GLU A 110 -21.53 -16.31 -9.22
N LYS A 111 -20.47 -16.11 -10.03
CA LYS A 111 -19.70 -17.19 -10.67
C LYS A 111 -19.13 -18.19 -9.65
N TYR A 112 -18.69 -17.69 -8.49
CA TYR A 112 -18.13 -18.53 -7.41
C TYR A 112 -19.20 -19.07 -6.45
N GLU A 113 -20.49 -18.83 -6.72
CA GLU A 113 -21.61 -19.30 -5.91
C GLU A 113 -21.47 -18.91 -4.43
N THR A 114 -21.04 -17.66 -4.18
CA THR A 114 -20.91 -17.09 -2.83
C THR A 114 -22.24 -16.53 -2.32
N ASP A 115 -22.46 -16.53 -1.01
CA ASP A 115 -23.58 -15.81 -0.36
C ASP A 115 -23.11 -14.39 -0.04
N PHE A 116 -23.28 -13.46 -0.98
CA PHE A 116 -22.62 -12.16 -0.89
C PHE A 116 -23.59 -10.98 -0.67
N HIS A 117 -23.08 -9.95 0.00
CA HIS A 117 -23.72 -8.65 0.11
C HIS A 117 -22.74 -7.55 -0.31
N ILE A 118 -23.16 -6.69 -1.25
CA ILE A 118 -22.40 -5.50 -1.63
C ILE A 118 -23.01 -4.30 -0.91
N ASP A 119 -22.26 -3.76 0.04
CA ASP A 119 -22.58 -2.54 0.79
C ASP A 119 -21.87 -1.36 0.11
N ILE A 120 -22.65 -0.45 -0.46
CA ILE A 120 -22.14 0.74 -1.17
C ILE A 120 -22.34 1.96 -0.28
N GLU A 121 -21.23 2.47 0.24
CA GLU A 121 -21.21 3.67 1.07
C GLU A 121 -21.30 4.94 0.21
N GLU A 122 -22.19 5.86 0.59
CA GLU A 122 -22.29 7.17 -0.03
C GLU A 122 -21.25 8.13 0.59
N LYS A 123 -20.16 8.41 -0.13
CA LYS A 123 -19.07 9.29 0.31
C LYS A 123 -19.14 10.72 -0.25
N GLY A 124 -20.22 11.05 -0.96
CA GLY A 124 -20.32 12.31 -1.70
C GLY A 124 -19.40 12.34 -2.92
N PRO A 125 -19.15 13.52 -3.51
CA PRO A 125 -18.31 13.62 -4.70
C PRO A 125 -16.86 13.21 -4.43
N PRO A 126 -16.16 12.58 -5.38
CA PRO A 126 -14.73 12.32 -5.26
C PRO A 126 -13.97 13.63 -5.02
N PRO A 127 -13.13 13.71 -3.98
CA PRO A 127 -12.34 14.89 -3.71
C PRO A 127 -11.35 15.15 -4.86
N GLN A 128 -11.21 16.42 -5.26
CA GLN A 128 -10.16 16.87 -6.17
C GLN A 128 -8.95 17.27 -5.34
N TRP A 129 -7.89 16.46 -5.42
CA TRP A 129 -6.65 16.71 -4.70
C TRP A 129 -5.66 17.47 -5.58
N GLN A 130 -4.99 18.47 -5.01
CA GLN A 130 -3.84 19.12 -5.64
C GLN A 130 -2.56 18.51 -5.06
N GLY A 131 -1.50 18.37 -5.87
CA GLY A 131 -0.40 17.42 -5.66
C GLY A 131 0.43 17.50 -4.36
N HIS A 132 0.13 18.42 -3.43
CA HIS A 132 0.74 18.49 -2.09
C HIS A 132 -0.15 17.91 -0.98
N ASP A 133 -1.37 17.47 -1.30
CA ASP A 133 -2.36 17.00 -0.31
C ASP A 133 -2.18 15.53 0.10
N GLU A 134 -1.10 14.85 -0.32
CA GLU A 134 -0.89 13.43 -0.03
C GLU A 134 -0.87 13.15 1.48
N ALA A 135 -0.22 14.00 2.26
CA ALA A 135 -0.19 13.88 3.72
C ALA A 135 -1.59 14.06 4.34
N GLU A 136 -2.37 15.03 3.85
CA GLU A 136 -3.74 15.29 4.31
C GLU A 136 -4.67 14.13 3.95
N TYR A 137 -4.52 13.59 2.74
CA TYR A 137 -5.19 12.38 2.29
C TYR A 137 -4.86 11.22 3.22
N TYR A 138 -3.58 10.94 3.50
CA TYR A 138 -3.21 9.85 4.41
C TYR A 138 -3.75 10.04 5.82
N LEU A 139 -3.75 11.25 6.37
CA LEU A 139 -4.33 11.55 7.69
C LEU A 139 -5.84 11.29 7.71
N PHE A 140 -6.57 11.76 6.69
CA PHE A 140 -8.00 11.50 6.54
C PHE A 140 -8.30 9.99 6.47
N ARG A 141 -7.54 9.25 5.65
CA ARG A 141 -7.70 7.81 5.45
C ARG A 141 -7.28 6.99 6.67
N THR A 142 -6.37 7.50 7.51
CA THR A 142 -5.91 6.81 8.73
C THR A 142 -7.06 6.68 9.74
N LYS A 143 -7.88 7.73 9.89
CA LYS A 143 -9.06 7.66 10.76
C LYS A 143 -10.06 6.60 10.27
N GLU A 144 -10.36 6.63 8.97
CA GLU A 144 -11.27 5.67 8.34
C GLU A 144 -10.75 4.22 8.50
N LEU A 145 -9.45 3.99 8.32
CA LEU A 145 -8.85 2.68 8.52
C LEU A 145 -9.00 2.18 9.96
N ALA A 146 -8.82 3.05 10.95
CA ALA A 146 -9.03 2.70 12.36
C ALA A 146 -10.49 2.29 12.62
N GLU A 147 -11.46 3.06 12.10
CA GLU A 147 -12.88 2.75 12.19
C GLU A 147 -13.23 1.41 11.51
N TRP A 148 -12.58 1.10 10.38
CA TRP A 148 -12.75 -0.19 9.72
C TRP A 148 -12.23 -1.34 10.57
N ILE A 149 -11.03 -1.21 11.16
CA ILE A 149 -10.46 -2.23 12.05
C ILE A 149 -11.42 -2.51 13.20
N ASP A 150 -11.92 -1.48 13.88
CA ASP A 150 -12.90 -1.63 14.97
C ASP A 150 -14.17 -2.35 14.49
N SER A 151 -14.67 -2.01 13.30
CA SER A 151 -15.85 -2.66 12.72
C SER A 151 -15.62 -4.13 12.40
N TRP A 152 -14.43 -4.49 11.91
CA TRP A 152 -14.06 -5.87 11.62
C TRP A 152 -14.00 -6.73 12.88
N GLU A 153 -13.55 -6.16 14.01
CA GLU A 153 -13.56 -6.87 15.30
C GLU A 153 -14.97 -7.16 15.82
N VAL A 154 -15.93 -6.27 15.54
CA VAL A 154 -17.34 -6.51 15.85
C VAL A 154 -17.88 -7.63 14.95
N MET A 155 -17.64 -7.55 13.63
CA MET A 155 -18.09 -8.56 12.67
C MET A 155 -17.51 -9.95 12.93
N ASP A 156 -16.23 -10.03 13.31
CA ASP A 156 -15.57 -11.29 13.69
C ASP A 156 -16.25 -11.95 14.91
N ARG A 157 -16.64 -11.14 15.90
CA ARG A 157 -17.37 -11.60 17.09
C ARG A 157 -18.79 -12.06 16.76
N GLU A 158 -19.47 -11.38 15.86
CA GLU A 158 -20.80 -11.77 15.40
C GLU A 158 -20.79 -13.07 14.59
N GLY A 159 -19.69 -13.38 13.90
CA GLY A 159 -19.53 -14.60 13.12
C GLY A 159 -20.50 -14.70 11.93
N LYS A 160 -21.01 -13.56 11.45
CA LYS A 160 -21.99 -13.49 10.36
C LYS A 160 -21.36 -13.74 8.98
N TRP A 161 -20.09 -13.37 8.82
CA TRP A 161 -19.38 -13.36 7.55
C TRP A 161 -18.14 -14.26 7.64
N ASP A 162 -17.88 -15.02 6.58
CA ASP A 162 -16.63 -15.75 6.42
C ASP A 162 -15.53 -14.82 5.89
N LYS A 163 -15.92 -13.78 5.13
CA LYS A 163 -14.99 -12.86 4.48
C LYS A 163 -15.54 -11.43 4.39
N VAL A 164 -14.65 -10.46 4.57
CA VAL A 164 -14.89 -9.05 4.21
C VAL A 164 -13.87 -8.62 3.17
N ILE A 165 -14.36 -8.07 2.07
CA ILE A 165 -13.56 -7.50 0.99
C ILE A 165 -13.74 -5.98 1.03
N GLN A 166 -12.73 -5.27 1.52
CA GLN A 166 -12.80 -3.83 1.77
C GLN A 166 -11.42 -3.17 1.68
N GLY A 167 -11.39 -1.96 1.11
CA GLY A 167 -10.27 -1.04 1.24
C GLY A 167 -9.08 -1.31 0.32
N TYR A 168 -8.15 -0.36 0.31
CA TYR A 168 -7.06 -0.28 -0.68
C TYR A 168 -5.69 -0.69 -0.09
N GLY A 169 -5.56 -0.74 1.24
CA GLY A 169 -4.32 -1.00 1.98
C GLY A 169 -4.54 -1.13 3.49
N GLY A 170 -3.47 -1.41 4.25
CA GLY A 170 -3.50 -1.55 5.71
C GLY A 170 -3.27 -2.98 6.21
N PRO A 171 -3.02 -3.15 7.53
CA PRO A 171 -2.74 -4.46 8.12
C PRO A 171 -3.98 -5.35 8.03
N ILE A 172 -3.81 -6.55 7.50
CA ILE A 172 -4.84 -7.57 7.53
C ILE A 172 -4.75 -8.23 8.92
N LEU A 173 -5.87 -8.25 9.66
CA LEU A 173 -5.95 -8.89 10.98
C LEU A 173 -5.81 -10.40 10.79
N ARG A 174 -4.66 -10.97 11.18
CA ARG A 174 -4.32 -12.38 10.89
C ARG A 174 -4.95 -13.40 11.85
N GLU A 175 -5.34 -12.96 13.04
CA GLU A 175 -5.82 -13.83 14.13
C GLU A 175 -7.36 -13.94 14.23
N ARG A 176 -8.06 -13.61 13.15
CA ARG A 176 -9.53 -13.52 13.13
C ARG A 176 -10.15 -14.72 12.41
N LYS A 177 -11.38 -15.08 12.80
CA LYS A 177 -12.16 -16.12 12.12
C LYS A 177 -12.61 -15.62 10.75
N ILE A 178 -12.96 -14.35 10.68
CA ILE A 178 -13.26 -13.67 9.42
C ILE A 178 -11.98 -13.38 8.63
N LYS A 179 -11.98 -13.72 7.34
CA LYS A 179 -10.90 -13.35 6.43
C LYS A 179 -11.11 -11.93 5.91
N ILE A 180 -10.19 -11.01 6.21
CA ILE A 180 -10.21 -9.67 5.62
C ILE A 180 -9.33 -9.64 4.37
N GLN A 181 -9.85 -9.10 3.27
CA GLN A 181 -9.17 -8.93 1.99
C GLN A 181 -9.46 -7.56 1.38
N ARG A 182 -8.61 -7.15 0.45
CA ARG A 182 -8.64 -5.79 -0.12
C ARG A 182 -9.54 -5.70 -1.35
N MET A 183 -10.14 -4.54 -1.52
CA MET A 183 -10.88 -4.10 -2.70
C MET A 183 -10.22 -2.85 -3.31
N PRO A 184 -9.05 -2.96 -3.96
CA PRO A 184 -8.33 -1.77 -4.43
C PRO A 184 -8.90 -1.19 -5.74
N PHE A 185 -9.95 -1.79 -6.28
CA PHE A 185 -10.43 -1.56 -7.64
C PHE A 185 -11.44 -0.41 -7.69
N ILE A 186 -10.97 0.83 -7.80
CA ILE A 186 -11.88 1.99 -7.93
C ILE A 186 -12.34 2.16 -9.39
N VAL A 187 -11.43 2.03 -10.35
CA VAL A 187 -11.68 2.26 -11.78
C VAL A 187 -11.41 1.00 -12.62
N PRO A 188 -12.06 0.83 -13.78
CA PRO A 188 -11.88 -0.33 -14.66
C PRO A 188 -10.41 -0.59 -15.03
N GLU A 189 -9.65 0.47 -15.29
CA GLU A 189 -8.24 0.45 -15.66
C GLU A 189 -7.36 -0.20 -14.58
N ALA A 190 -7.70 0.03 -13.31
CA ALA A 190 -6.99 -0.58 -12.18
C ALA A 190 -7.22 -2.09 -12.12
N VAL A 191 -8.42 -2.55 -12.51
CA VAL A 191 -8.76 -3.98 -12.55
C VAL A 191 -7.97 -4.71 -13.65
N VAL A 192 -7.90 -4.13 -14.85
CA VAL A 192 -7.26 -4.78 -16.01
C VAL A 192 -5.74 -4.69 -15.99
N SER A 193 -5.15 -4.08 -14.96
CA SER A 193 -3.70 -4.07 -14.77
C SER A 193 -3.12 -5.49 -14.81
N GLN A 194 -2.04 -5.67 -15.57
CA GLN A 194 -1.35 -6.96 -15.70
C GLN A 194 -0.85 -7.52 -14.36
N ALA A 195 -0.68 -6.67 -13.34
CA ALA A 195 -0.36 -7.10 -11.98
C ALA A 195 -1.40 -8.08 -11.40
N HIS A 196 -2.67 -7.98 -11.82
CA HIS A 196 -3.75 -8.87 -11.38
C HIS A 196 -3.80 -10.19 -12.14
N GLN A 197 -3.04 -10.32 -13.22
CA GLN A 197 -2.91 -11.56 -14.00
C GLN A 197 -1.68 -12.38 -13.63
N LEU A 198 -0.76 -11.82 -12.81
CA LEU A 198 0.38 -12.57 -12.31
C LEU A 198 -0.09 -13.76 -11.46
N PRO A 199 0.42 -14.98 -11.71
CA PRO A 199 0.11 -16.14 -10.88
C PRO A 199 0.58 -15.97 -9.43
N ALA A 200 -0.13 -16.58 -8.50
CA ALA A 200 0.16 -16.48 -7.07
C ALA A 200 1.57 -16.96 -6.73
N GLU A 201 2.03 -18.05 -7.36
CA GLU A 201 3.36 -18.62 -7.18
C GLU A 201 4.47 -17.66 -7.60
N VAL A 202 4.24 -16.83 -8.62
CA VAL A 202 5.21 -15.82 -9.06
C VAL A 202 5.25 -14.68 -8.03
N LEU A 203 4.10 -14.23 -7.55
CA LEU A 203 4.03 -13.20 -6.51
C LEU A 203 4.73 -13.64 -5.22
N VAL A 204 4.49 -14.89 -4.79
CA VAL A 204 5.15 -15.48 -3.61
C VAL A 204 6.66 -15.60 -3.85
N ALA A 205 7.10 -16.07 -5.02
CA ALA A 205 8.53 -16.17 -5.34
C ALA A 205 9.23 -14.80 -5.32
N ILE A 206 8.57 -13.74 -5.81
CA ILE A 206 9.08 -12.37 -5.73
C ILE A 206 9.19 -11.94 -4.27
N ASP A 207 8.14 -12.10 -3.47
CA ASP A 207 8.14 -11.77 -2.05
C ASP A 207 9.28 -12.49 -1.31
N GLU A 208 9.42 -13.81 -1.48
CA GLU A 208 10.48 -14.61 -0.86
C GLU A 208 11.88 -14.17 -1.28
N TRP A 209 12.08 -13.91 -2.58
CA TRP A 209 13.35 -13.48 -3.15
C TRP A 209 13.78 -12.10 -2.64
N VAL A 210 12.84 -11.16 -2.54
CA VAL A 210 13.07 -9.82 -1.98
C VAL A 210 13.36 -9.94 -0.48
N TRP A 211 12.54 -10.66 0.28
CA TRP A 211 12.69 -10.77 1.72
C TRP A 211 13.93 -11.52 2.15
N LYS A 212 14.42 -12.48 1.36
CA LYS A 212 15.72 -13.10 1.61
C LYS A 212 16.86 -12.06 1.59
N ARG A 213 16.80 -11.08 0.68
CA ARG A 213 17.81 -10.01 0.59
C ARG A 213 17.67 -8.99 1.73
N VAL A 214 16.44 -8.56 2.01
CA VAL A 214 16.17 -7.63 3.12
C VAL A 214 16.64 -8.22 4.44
N ARG A 215 16.32 -9.49 4.73
CA ARG A 215 16.76 -10.17 5.95
C ARG A 215 18.27 -10.32 6.04
N ALA A 216 18.95 -10.62 4.93
CA ALA A 216 20.41 -10.78 4.92
C ALA A 216 21.18 -9.45 4.96
N CYS A 217 20.58 -8.33 4.55
CA CYS A 217 21.29 -7.05 4.51
C CYS A 217 21.55 -6.50 5.91
N LYS A 218 22.68 -5.82 6.08
CA LYS A 218 23.07 -5.12 7.32
C LYS A 218 23.08 -3.60 7.15
N ARG A 219 23.22 -3.13 5.91
CA ARG A 219 23.29 -1.73 5.53
C ARG A 219 22.44 -1.52 4.30
N VAL A 220 21.71 -0.41 4.27
CA VAL A 220 20.91 0.02 3.14
C VAL A 220 21.41 1.39 2.71
N HIS A 221 21.53 1.55 1.40
CA HIS A 221 21.89 2.80 0.75
C HIS A 221 20.90 3.04 -0.38
N ILE A 222 20.08 4.07 -0.25
CA ILE A 222 19.12 4.49 -1.26
C ILE A 222 19.69 5.74 -1.91
N THR A 223 19.85 5.68 -3.22
CA THR A 223 20.36 6.81 -4.00
C THR A 223 19.62 6.93 -5.31
N ASP A 224 19.45 8.16 -5.76
CA ASP A 224 19.00 8.49 -7.10
C ASP A 224 19.97 9.49 -7.76
N PRO A 225 19.92 9.63 -9.09
CA PRO A 225 20.71 10.61 -9.80
C PRO A 225 20.48 12.07 -9.34
N GLU A 226 19.28 12.39 -8.88
CA GLU A 226 18.85 13.72 -8.42
C GLU A 226 19.50 14.16 -7.10
N GLY A 227 20.15 13.24 -6.38
CA GLY A 227 20.98 13.52 -5.21
C GLY A 227 20.44 12.93 -3.90
N THR A 228 19.40 12.10 -3.93
CA THR A 228 19.03 11.29 -2.77
C THR A 228 20.26 10.45 -2.36
N ASP A 229 20.63 10.55 -1.08
CA ASP A 229 21.70 9.76 -0.47
C ASP A 229 21.29 9.40 0.97
N LEU A 230 20.45 8.38 1.10
CA LEU A 230 19.95 7.91 2.40
C LEU A 230 20.66 6.63 2.79
N ARG A 231 21.21 6.60 4.01
CA ARG A 231 21.89 5.41 4.56
C ARG A 231 21.29 5.05 5.91
N TYR A 232 21.08 3.75 6.14
CA TYR A 232 20.69 3.24 7.44
C TYR A 232 21.20 1.81 7.68
N THR A 233 21.26 1.43 8.94
CA THR A 233 21.66 0.10 9.39
C THR A 233 20.42 -0.75 9.64
N ASN A 234 20.33 -1.90 8.96
CA ASN A 234 19.33 -2.93 9.23
C ASN A 234 19.79 -3.79 10.43
N HIS A 235 19.62 -3.21 11.61
CA HIS A 235 20.30 -3.63 12.84
C HIS A 235 19.83 -5.00 13.36
N ASP A 236 20.77 -5.80 13.88
CA ASP A 236 20.50 -7.16 14.37
C ASP A 236 19.51 -7.19 15.51
N ALA A 237 19.49 -6.16 16.34
CA ALA A 237 18.55 -6.04 17.44
C ALA A 237 17.07 -5.92 17.01
N TYR A 238 16.74 -5.72 15.72
CA TYR A 238 15.35 -5.78 15.26
C TYR A 238 14.86 -7.20 14.99
N TRP A 239 15.78 -8.15 14.83
CA TRP A 239 15.51 -9.46 14.27
C TRP A 239 15.71 -10.58 15.30
N HIS A 240 14.89 -11.62 15.22
CA HIS A 240 15.19 -12.87 15.91
C HIS A 240 16.55 -13.43 15.45
N ASP A 241 17.17 -14.35 16.20
CA ASP A 241 18.55 -14.80 15.97
C ASP A 241 18.82 -15.27 14.53
N ASN A 242 17.85 -15.95 13.91
CA ASN A 242 17.93 -16.43 12.52
C ASN A 242 17.52 -15.39 11.47
N ARG A 243 17.11 -14.19 11.90
CA ARG A 243 16.57 -13.07 11.11
C ARG A 243 15.41 -13.44 10.20
N GLU A 244 14.68 -14.52 10.49
CA GLU A 244 13.52 -14.91 9.69
C GLU A 244 12.31 -14.02 9.95
N VAL A 245 12.17 -13.56 11.19
CA VAL A 245 11.10 -12.70 11.70
C VAL A 245 11.69 -11.60 12.60
N TYR A 246 10.93 -10.52 12.78
CA TYR A 246 11.28 -9.49 13.76
C TYR A 246 11.27 -10.05 15.18
N ARG A 247 12.05 -9.45 16.10
CA ARG A 247 12.00 -9.89 17.50
C ARG A 247 10.64 -9.59 18.09
N ARG A 248 10.16 -10.56 18.87
CA ARG A 248 8.85 -10.53 19.49
C ARG A 248 8.62 -9.34 20.40
N ASP A 249 9.60 -8.95 21.22
CA ASP A 249 9.49 -7.80 22.12
C ASP A 249 9.28 -6.48 21.37
N HIS A 250 9.91 -6.33 20.21
CA HIS A 250 9.65 -5.19 19.33
C HIS A 250 8.25 -5.24 18.71
N VAL A 251 7.81 -6.42 18.26
CA VAL A 251 6.47 -6.61 17.70
C VAL A 251 5.40 -6.33 18.74
N GLU A 252 5.50 -6.88 19.94
CA GLU A 252 4.56 -6.65 21.05
C GLU A 252 4.49 -5.17 21.44
N LYS A 253 5.62 -4.47 21.40
CA LYS A 253 5.68 -3.04 21.72
C LYS A 253 4.98 -2.16 20.68
N HIS A 254 5.13 -2.47 19.39
CA HIS A 254 4.71 -1.59 18.29
C HIS A 254 3.43 -2.06 17.56
N TYR A 255 3.05 -3.33 17.71
CA TYR A 255 1.91 -3.99 17.07
C TYR A 255 1.09 -4.81 18.08
N SER A 256 0.93 -4.30 19.32
CA SER A 256 0.25 -5.02 20.41
C SER A 256 -1.15 -5.53 20.05
N ALA A 257 -1.87 -4.83 19.18
CA ALA A 257 -3.22 -5.20 18.72
C ALA A 257 -3.22 -6.22 17.56
N ASN A 258 -2.08 -6.54 16.95
CA ASN A 258 -1.97 -7.45 15.82
C ASN A 258 -0.56 -8.09 15.76
N ILE A 259 -0.16 -8.75 16.85
CA ILE A 259 1.16 -9.39 17.00
C ILE A 259 1.49 -10.32 15.82
N PRO A 260 0.59 -11.21 15.34
CA PRO A 260 0.91 -12.10 14.22
C PRO A 260 1.21 -11.38 12.91
N TYR A 261 0.73 -10.15 12.74
CA TYR A 261 1.08 -9.31 11.61
C TYR A 261 2.51 -8.76 11.73
N GLY A 262 3.00 -8.47 12.93
CA GLY A 262 4.39 -8.08 13.14
C GLY A 262 5.37 -9.26 13.21
N GLU A 263 4.90 -10.47 13.52
CA GLU A 263 5.70 -11.71 13.55
C GLU A 263 5.94 -12.33 12.16
N THR A 264 5.51 -11.66 11.08
CA THR A 264 5.80 -12.05 9.69
C THR A 264 6.76 -11.05 9.05
N TYR A 265 7.22 -11.36 7.83
CA TYR A 265 7.70 -10.33 6.93
C TYR A 265 6.60 -9.25 6.80
N LEU A 266 6.90 -8.00 7.14
CA LEU A 266 5.96 -6.87 7.10
C LEU A 266 5.95 -6.28 5.70
N PRO A 267 4.99 -6.62 4.83
CA PRO A 267 5.01 -6.18 3.43
C PRO A 267 5.06 -4.65 3.36
N GLY A 268 6.07 -4.11 2.66
CA GLY A 268 6.26 -2.67 2.48
C GLY A 268 6.96 -1.92 3.61
N HIS A 269 7.46 -2.58 4.67
CA HIS A 269 8.15 -1.90 5.78
C HIS A 269 9.52 -2.54 6.09
N ILE A 270 10.59 -1.74 6.06
CA ILE A 270 11.93 -2.16 6.46
C ILE A 270 12.37 -1.28 7.63
N TRP A 271 12.83 -1.91 8.72
CA TRP A 271 13.30 -1.19 9.89
C TRP A 271 14.78 -0.84 9.77
N GLY A 272 15.12 0.36 10.23
CA GLY A 272 16.47 0.88 10.15
C GLY A 272 16.72 1.92 11.24
N ARG A 273 17.99 2.05 11.62
CA ARG A 273 18.47 3.20 12.39
C ARG A 273 19.51 3.96 11.58
N PRO A 274 19.73 5.26 11.85
CA PRO A 274 20.84 5.99 11.25
C PRO A 274 22.16 5.23 11.39
N PRO A 275 23.12 5.44 10.47
CA PRO A 275 24.41 4.78 10.52
C PRO A 275 25.06 5.04 11.89
N SER A 276 25.42 3.95 12.58
CA SER A 276 26.26 3.98 13.79
C SER A 276 27.71 3.84 13.40
#